data_AF-A0A256VFD6-F1
#
_entry.id   AF-A0A256VFD6-F1
#
_cell.length_a   1.000
_cell.length_b   1.000
_cell.length_c   1.000
_cell.angle_alpha   90.00
_cell.angle_beta   90.00
_cell.angle_gamma   90.00
#
_symmetry.space_group_name_H-M   'P 1'
#
loop_
_entity.id
_entity.type
_entity.pdbx_description
1 polymer ?
#
loop_
_entity_poly.entity_id
_entity_poly.type
_entity_poly.pdbx_seq_one_letter_code
_entity_poly.pdbx_strand_id
1 'polypeptide(L)'
;MKIITRLRQLGLQKKLQRQLNNKDFTIISSTCVGGKIYHDLGLKFTSPTINLWIGANDFLKFVKNLKYYLENCDLSEVKETNEEHPVGVLGEGNERIIIHFTHYPNFKIAKEKWNLRKKRVNYDKIYVFFTDMNGGDNVDIVKTFNKLPYKNKVMFTGKDLSRYPNTFFIKGCCEDGHLGEWWSIDQKNGYYFYQQFDYVKFLNQNVEE
;
A
#
# COMPACT_ATOMS: atom_id res chain seq x y z
N MET A 1 10.17 24.81 -13.76
CA MET A 1 9.97 23.34 -13.69
C MET A 1 8.91 22.93 -12.65
N LYS A 2 9.05 23.28 -11.36
CA LYS A 2 8.09 22.90 -10.28
C LYS A 2 6.62 23.30 -10.52
N ILE A 3 6.37 24.49 -11.09
CA ILE A 3 5.00 24.99 -11.36
C ILE A 3 4.29 24.14 -12.43
N ILE A 4 4.99 23.79 -13.52
CA ILE A 4 4.44 22.97 -14.61
C ILE A 4 4.10 21.57 -14.10
N THR A 5 4.99 20.95 -13.32
CA THR A 5 4.74 19.66 -12.68
C THR A 5 3.52 19.71 -11.77
N ARG A 6 3.38 20.78 -10.96
CA ARG A 6 2.21 20.97 -10.08
C ARG A 6 0.90 21.09 -10.87
N LEU A 7 0.88 21.87 -11.96
CA LEU A 7 -0.30 21.99 -12.81
C LEU A 7 -0.66 20.67 -13.50
N ARG A 8 0.33 19.89 -13.97
CA ARG A 8 0.11 18.54 -14.50
C ARG A 8 -0.50 17.61 -13.46
N GLN A 9 0.04 17.61 -12.24
CA GLN A 9 -0.49 16.78 -11.14
C GLN A 9 -1.93 17.17 -10.79
N LEU A 10 -2.26 18.46 -10.71
CA LEU A 10 -3.63 18.91 -10.48
C LEU A 10 -4.59 18.51 -11.61
N GLY A 11 -4.14 18.59 -12.87
CA GLY A 11 -4.92 18.16 -14.03
C GLY A 11 -5.19 16.65 -14.02
N LEU A 12 -4.16 15.85 -13.74
CA LEU A 12 -4.29 14.41 -13.59
C LEU A 12 -5.22 14.06 -12.42
N GLN A 13 -5.04 14.69 -11.26
CA GLN A 13 -5.87 14.48 -10.08
C GLN A 13 -7.35 14.67 -10.39
N LYS A 14 -7.73 15.79 -11.03
CA LYS A 14 -9.10 16.06 -11.46
C LYS A 14 -9.62 15.01 -12.44
N LYS A 15 -8.78 14.55 -13.37
CA LYS A 15 -9.14 13.48 -14.32
C LYS A 15 -9.44 12.17 -13.60
N LEU A 16 -8.54 11.72 -12.72
CA LEU A 16 -8.68 10.47 -11.97
C LEU A 16 -9.93 10.48 -11.06
N GLN A 17 -10.18 11.60 -10.37
CA GLN A 17 -11.35 11.77 -9.52
C GLN A 17 -12.67 11.65 -10.29
N ARG A 18 -12.72 12.18 -11.52
CA ARG A 18 -13.88 12.09 -12.43
C ARG A 18 -14.08 10.69 -13.00
N GLN A 19 -13.01 9.96 -13.25
CA GLN A 19 -13.06 8.60 -13.80
C GLN A 19 -13.37 7.53 -12.74
N LEU A 20 -13.13 7.83 -11.47
CA LEU A 20 -13.39 6.90 -10.38
C LEU A 20 -14.90 6.84 -10.06
N ASN A 21 -15.51 5.68 -10.32
CA ASN A 21 -16.89 5.38 -9.98
C ASN A 21 -16.99 4.70 -8.60
N ASN A 22 -15.99 3.88 -8.23
CA ASN A 22 -15.94 3.23 -6.93
C ASN A 22 -15.51 4.20 -5.83
N LYS A 23 -16.38 4.53 -4.88
CA LYS A 23 -16.05 5.42 -3.75
C LYS A 23 -15.99 4.71 -2.39
N ASP A 24 -16.40 3.45 -2.34
CA ASP A 24 -16.45 2.65 -1.12
C ASP A 24 -15.63 1.37 -1.31
N PHE A 25 -14.36 1.45 -0.94
CA PHE A 25 -13.39 0.37 -0.99
C PHE A 25 -12.33 0.58 0.09
N THR A 26 -11.52 -0.45 0.36
CA THR A 26 -10.35 -0.35 1.23
C THR A 26 -9.10 -0.90 0.55
N ILE A 27 -8.12 -0.02 0.30
CA ILE A 27 -6.75 -0.40 -0.08
C ILE A 27 -5.96 -0.84 1.17
N ILE A 28 -5.51 -2.09 1.20
CA ILE A 28 -4.50 -2.59 2.14
C ILE A 28 -3.16 -2.63 1.41
N SER A 29 -2.18 -1.84 1.88
CA SER A 29 -0.89 -1.70 1.20
C SER A 29 0.29 -1.94 2.11
N SER A 30 1.36 -2.57 1.57
CA SER A 30 2.61 -2.80 2.30
C SER A 30 3.46 -1.56 2.47
N THR A 31 3.14 -0.46 1.78
CA THR A 31 3.88 0.80 1.82
C THR A 31 2.94 2.01 1.81
N CYS A 32 3.50 3.21 1.82
CA CYS A 32 2.74 4.46 1.88
C CYS A 32 1.92 4.78 0.62
N VAL A 33 2.12 4.07 -0.50
CA VAL A 33 1.45 4.36 -1.78
C VAL A 33 -0.07 4.25 -1.70
N GLY A 34 -0.61 3.33 -0.88
CA GLY A 34 -2.05 3.28 -0.65
C GLY A 34 -2.62 4.63 -0.17
N GLY A 35 -1.92 5.31 0.73
CA GLY A 35 -2.29 6.65 1.21
C GLY A 35 -2.17 7.74 0.14
N LYS A 36 -1.12 7.69 -0.70
CA LYS A 36 -0.98 8.60 -1.85
C LYS A 36 -2.13 8.45 -2.85
N ILE A 37 -2.57 7.22 -3.13
CA ILE A 37 -3.70 6.97 -4.02
C ILE A 37 -5.00 7.57 -3.46
N TYR A 38 -5.30 7.39 -2.16
CA TYR A 38 -6.46 8.06 -1.56
C TYR A 38 -6.37 9.60 -1.69
N HIS A 39 -5.19 10.19 -1.52
CA HIS A 39 -4.98 11.62 -1.69
C HIS A 39 -5.19 12.08 -3.13
N ASP A 40 -4.64 11.35 -4.11
CA ASP A 40 -4.86 11.61 -5.54
C ASP A 40 -6.37 11.56 -5.86
N LEU A 41 -7.10 10.61 -5.27
CA LEU A 41 -8.55 10.45 -5.48
C LEU A 41 -9.41 11.39 -4.62
N GLY A 42 -8.82 12.21 -3.75
CA GLY A 42 -9.56 13.12 -2.87
C GLY A 42 -10.48 12.39 -1.89
N LEU A 43 -10.14 11.16 -1.51
CA LEU A 43 -10.98 10.30 -0.69
C LEU A 43 -10.54 10.28 0.77
N LYS A 44 -11.52 10.06 1.65
CA LYS A 44 -11.25 9.75 3.06
C LYS A 44 -10.56 8.39 3.16
N PHE A 45 -9.57 8.30 4.04
CA PHE A 45 -8.93 7.00 4.33
C PHE A 45 -9.91 6.04 5.03
N THR A 46 -10.21 4.93 4.35
CA THR A 46 -10.94 3.74 4.81
C THR A 46 -10.00 2.57 5.13
N SER A 47 -8.68 2.84 5.19
CA SER A 47 -7.65 1.84 5.46
C SER A 47 -6.80 2.21 6.68
N PRO A 48 -6.39 1.24 7.51
CA PRO A 48 -5.41 1.45 8.57
C PRO A 48 -3.97 1.52 8.06
N THR A 49 -3.66 1.00 6.86
CA THR A 49 -2.31 0.97 6.28
C THR A 49 -1.93 2.29 5.60
N ILE A 50 -1.96 3.38 6.37
CA ILE A 50 -1.66 4.74 5.89
C ILE A 50 -0.43 5.26 6.60
N ASN A 51 0.52 5.82 5.84
CA ASN A 51 1.77 6.39 6.35
C ASN A 51 2.63 5.38 7.13
N LEU A 52 2.72 4.16 6.60
CA LEU A 52 3.48 3.08 7.20
C LEU A 52 4.05 2.17 6.10
N TRP A 53 4.94 1.27 6.50
CA TRP A 53 5.29 0.09 5.74
C TRP A 53 5.30 -1.17 6.61
N ILE A 54 5.16 -2.32 5.96
CA ILE A 54 5.19 -3.65 6.56
C ILE A 54 6.13 -4.51 5.72
N GLY A 55 7.04 -5.24 6.36
CA GLY A 55 7.96 -6.15 5.68
C GLY A 55 7.22 -7.26 4.94
N ALA A 56 7.80 -7.81 3.88
CA ALA A 56 7.10 -8.72 2.97
C ALA A 56 6.45 -9.94 3.64
N ASN A 57 7.20 -10.64 4.51
CA ASN A 57 6.69 -11.80 5.25
C ASN A 57 5.53 -11.42 6.18
N ASP A 58 5.69 -10.33 6.93
CA ASP A 58 4.69 -9.83 7.86
C ASP A 58 3.44 -9.33 7.14
N PHE A 59 3.61 -8.70 5.98
CA PHE A 59 2.49 -8.26 5.15
C PHE A 59 1.70 -9.44 4.61
N LEU A 60 2.37 -10.50 4.16
CA LEU A 60 1.68 -11.72 3.71
C LEU A 60 0.92 -12.40 4.86
N LYS A 61 1.48 -12.46 6.06
CA LYS A 61 0.74 -12.93 7.26
C LYS A 61 -0.49 -12.04 7.52
N PHE A 62 -0.27 -10.72 7.53
CA PHE A 62 -1.31 -9.72 7.78
C PHE A 62 -2.50 -9.88 6.84
N VAL A 63 -2.28 -9.93 5.52
CA VAL A 63 -3.37 -10.05 4.55
C VAL A 63 -3.98 -11.45 4.50
N LYS A 64 -3.23 -12.51 4.84
CA LYS A 64 -3.78 -13.87 4.91
C LYS A 64 -4.83 -14.00 6.02
N ASN A 65 -4.71 -13.24 7.10
CA ASN A 65 -5.64 -13.28 8.23
C ASN A 65 -6.10 -11.87 8.66
N LEU A 66 -6.47 -11.03 7.70
CA LEU A 66 -6.71 -9.60 7.89
C LEU A 66 -7.69 -9.28 9.04
N LYS A 67 -8.81 -10.01 9.13
CA LYS A 67 -9.81 -9.79 10.19
C LYS A 67 -9.24 -10.05 11.58
N TYR A 68 -8.49 -11.14 11.76
CA TYR A 68 -7.82 -11.43 13.04
C TYR A 68 -6.94 -10.27 13.48
N TYR A 69 -6.06 -9.78 12.61
CA TYR A 69 -5.15 -8.67 12.97
C TYR A 69 -5.89 -7.36 13.26
N LEU A 70 -6.98 -7.07 12.53
CA LEU A 70 -7.70 -5.81 12.70
C LEU A 70 -8.70 -5.84 13.88
N GLU A 71 -9.31 -6.99 14.16
CA GLU A 71 -10.41 -7.11 15.13
C GLU A 71 -9.93 -7.71 16.47
N ASN A 72 -9.00 -8.67 16.43
CA ASN A 72 -8.60 -9.44 17.61
C ASN A 72 -7.25 -9.04 18.20
N CYS A 73 -6.40 -8.35 17.45
CA CYS A 73 -5.10 -7.88 17.95
C CYS A 73 -5.16 -6.41 18.42
N ASP A 74 -4.54 -6.13 19.56
CA ASP A 74 -4.22 -4.76 19.96
C ASP A 74 -2.82 -4.38 19.48
N LEU A 75 -2.70 -3.15 18.96
CA LEU A 75 -1.43 -2.63 18.49
C LEU A 75 -0.61 -2.19 19.70
N SER A 76 0.56 -2.78 19.91
CA SER A 76 1.50 -2.37 20.98
C SER A 76 2.80 -1.82 20.41
N GLU A 77 3.51 -1.03 21.22
CA GLU A 77 4.74 -0.34 20.81
C GLU A 77 5.96 -1.24 21.01
N VAL A 78 6.87 -1.24 20.04
CA VAL A 78 8.23 -1.75 20.23
C VAL A 78 9.09 -0.60 20.74
N LYS A 79 9.38 -0.60 22.05
CA LYS A 79 10.11 0.50 22.71
C LYS A 79 11.60 0.53 22.38
N GLU A 80 12.21 -0.64 22.22
CA GLU A 80 13.64 -0.78 21.95
C GLU A 80 13.83 -1.02 20.46
N THR A 81 13.99 0.06 19.71
CA THR A 81 14.23 0.04 18.27
C THR A 81 15.19 1.15 17.88
N ASN A 82 16.01 0.89 16.87
CA ASN A 82 16.94 1.88 16.29
C ASN A 82 16.26 2.74 15.19
N GLU A 83 14.95 2.58 15.02
CA GLU A 83 14.17 3.29 14.01
C GLU A 83 13.82 4.70 14.49
N GLU A 84 13.90 5.68 13.58
CA GLU A 84 13.55 7.08 13.88
C GLU A 84 12.02 7.31 13.94
N HIS A 85 11.24 6.34 13.48
CA HIS A 85 9.78 6.36 13.52
C HIS A 85 9.22 5.34 14.51
N PRO A 86 7.96 5.51 14.95
CA PRO A 86 7.31 4.54 15.82
C PRO A 86 7.21 3.17 15.15
N VAL A 87 7.48 2.12 15.93
CA VAL A 87 7.33 0.73 15.50
C VAL A 87 6.26 0.07 16.35
N GLY A 88 5.28 -0.54 15.69
CA GLY A 88 4.23 -1.29 16.34
C GLY A 88 4.30 -2.78 16.04
N VAL A 89 3.65 -3.55 16.88
CA VAL A 89 3.48 -5.00 16.73
C VAL A 89 2.02 -5.38 16.87
N LEU A 90 1.58 -6.35 16.07
CA LEU A 90 0.31 -7.05 16.20
C LEU A 90 0.57 -8.55 16.29
N GLY A 91 -0.34 -9.26 16.95
CA GLY A 91 -0.24 -10.71 17.13
C GLY A 91 0.91 -11.12 18.06
N GLU A 92 0.98 -12.41 18.33
CA GLU A 92 1.95 -13.02 19.23
C GLU A 92 2.51 -14.32 18.63
N GLY A 93 3.66 -14.78 19.13
CA GLY A 93 4.31 -15.99 18.65
C GLY A 93 4.52 -15.99 17.13
N ASN A 94 4.02 -17.02 16.45
CA ASN A 94 4.17 -17.18 15.00
C ASN A 94 3.34 -16.16 14.17
N GLU A 95 2.27 -15.62 14.76
CA GLU A 95 1.41 -14.59 14.15
C GLU A 95 1.90 -13.18 14.47
N ARG A 96 3.04 -13.03 15.15
CA ARG A 96 3.62 -11.71 15.39
C ARG A 96 4.03 -11.06 14.07
N ILE A 97 3.61 -9.81 13.85
CA ILE A 97 4.00 -8.95 12.72
C ILE A 97 4.46 -7.58 13.19
N ILE A 98 5.43 -6.99 12.48
CA ILE A 98 5.96 -5.65 12.74
C ILE A 98 5.41 -4.64 11.73
N ILE A 99 5.09 -3.44 12.21
CA ILE A 99 4.58 -2.33 11.41
C ILE A 99 5.40 -1.07 11.71
N HIS A 100 5.93 -0.42 10.68
CA HIS A 100 6.75 0.77 10.79
C HIS A 100 5.96 2.02 10.39
N PHE A 101 5.73 2.94 11.32
CA PHE A 101 4.82 4.09 11.18
C PHE A 101 5.54 5.39 10.74
N THR A 102 6.10 5.38 9.52
CA THR A 102 7.09 6.36 9.02
C THR A 102 6.70 7.85 9.01
N HIS A 103 5.41 8.21 8.97
CA HIS A 103 5.01 9.63 9.02
C HIS A 103 4.21 10.01 10.26
N TYR A 104 4.38 9.27 11.35
CA TYR A 104 3.80 9.62 12.64
C TYR A 104 4.86 10.09 13.61
N PRO A 105 4.61 11.17 14.37
CA PRO A 105 5.61 11.73 15.28
C PRO A 105 5.84 10.88 16.54
N ASN A 106 4.88 10.00 16.90
CA ASN A 106 5.00 9.07 18.01
C ASN A 106 3.97 7.93 17.89
N PHE A 107 4.19 6.84 18.63
CA PHE A 107 3.35 5.65 18.60
C PHE A 107 1.91 5.92 19.03
N LYS A 108 1.69 6.79 20.03
CA LYS A 108 0.35 7.14 20.50
C LYS A 108 -0.53 7.65 19.35
N ILE A 109 -0.02 8.60 18.56
CA ILE A 109 -0.75 9.16 17.41
C ILE A 109 -0.93 8.08 16.32
N ALA A 110 0.09 7.26 16.07
CA ALA A 110 -0.01 6.15 15.12
C ALA A 110 -1.13 5.16 15.50
N LYS A 111 -1.17 4.72 16.77
CA LYS A 111 -2.18 3.81 17.32
C LYS A 111 -3.58 4.41 17.28
N GLU A 112 -3.74 5.67 17.65
CA GLU A 112 -5.03 6.38 17.55
C GLU A 112 -5.55 6.38 16.11
N LYS A 113 -4.69 6.74 15.14
CA LYS A 113 -5.07 6.78 13.72
C LYS A 113 -5.33 5.38 13.16
N TRP A 114 -4.54 4.37 13.53
CA TRP A 114 -4.76 2.97 13.19
C TRP A 114 -6.16 2.51 13.67
N ASN A 115 -6.45 2.70 14.97
CA ASN A 115 -7.71 2.29 15.58
C ASN A 115 -8.93 3.04 15.01
N LEU A 116 -8.78 4.32 14.68
CA LEU A 116 -9.86 5.09 14.03
C LEU A 116 -10.14 4.65 12.60
N ARG A 117 -9.11 4.22 11.86
CA ARG A 117 -9.25 3.85 10.44
C ARG A 117 -9.58 2.39 10.24
N LYS A 118 -9.14 1.47 11.11
CA LYS A 118 -9.51 0.05 11.03
C LYS A 118 -11.04 -0.15 11.14
N LYS A 119 -11.74 0.73 11.87
CA LYS A 119 -13.21 0.78 11.95
C LYS A 119 -13.92 1.14 10.64
N ARG A 120 -13.20 1.59 9.62
CA ARG A 120 -13.74 2.02 8.32
C ARG A 120 -13.44 1.03 7.20
N VAL A 121 -12.86 -0.11 7.54
CA VAL A 121 -12.47 -1.12 6.56
C VAL A 121 -13.72 -1.71 5.94
N ASN A 122 -13.82 -1.60 4.62
CA ASN A 122 -14.81 -2.32 3.84
C ASN A 122 -14.22 -3.70 3.47
N TYR A 123 -14.61 -4.72 4.25
CA TYR A 123 -14.11 -6.09 4.05
C TYR A 123 -14.62 -6.74 2.77
N ASP A 124 -15.76 -6.30 2.24
CA ASP A 124 -16.33 -6.84 1.00
C ASP A 124 -15.58 -6.34 -0.23
N LYS A 125 -14.88 -5.20 -0.10
CA LYS A 125 -14.17 -4.55 -1.20
C LYS A 125 -12.73 -4.17 -0.84
N ILE A 126 -11.94 -5.20 -0.51
CA ILE A 126 -10.51 -5.09 -0.25
C ILE A 126 -9.71 -5.11 -1.55
N TYR A 127 -8.76 -4.18 -1.64
CA TYR A 127 -7.76 -4.10 -2.69
C TYR A 127 -6.36 -4.24 -2.08
N VAL A 128 -5.62 -5.27 -2.47
CA VAL A 128 -4.29 -5.53 -1.90
C VAL A 128 -3.19 -4.98 -2.82
N PHE A 129 -2.39 -4.04 -2.30
CA PHE A 129 -1.29 -3.38 -3.00
C PHE A 129 0.03 -3.77 -2.35
N PHE A 130 0.77 -4.67 -2.99
CA PHE A 130 2.04 -5.19 -2.48
C PHE A 130 3.23 -4.72 -3.33
N THR A 131 4.45 -4.84 -2.82
CA THR A 131 5.68 -4.41 -3.50
C THR A 131 6.78 -5.44 -3.33
N ASP A 132 7.74 -5.51 -4.25
CA ASP A 132 8.96 -6.32 -4.07
C ASP A 132 9.99 -5.72 -3.09
N MET A 133 9.71 -4.54 -2.53
CA MET A 133 10.49 -3.92 -1.45
C MET A 133 10.45 -4.74 -0.15
N ASN A 134 11.40 -4.48 0.76
CA ASN A 134 11.41 -5.03 2.13
C ASN A 134 11.33 -6.57 2.16
N GLY A 135 12.09 -7.23 1.27
CA GLY A 135 12.15 -8.68 1.12
C GLY A 135 11.05 -9.28 0.23
N GLY A 136 10.39 -8.46 -0.59
CA GLY A 136 9.33 -8.91 -1.48
C GLY A 136 9.82 -9.51 -2.81
N ASP A 137 11.08 -9.31 -3.16
CA ASP A 137 11.71 -9.74 -4.42
C ASP A 137 12.01 -11.25 -4.50
N ASN A 138 11.84 -11.96 -3.39
CA ASN A 138 11.93 -13.42 -3.35
C ASN A 138 10.78 -14.09 -4.15
N VAL A 139 11.13 -15.03 -5.02
CA VAL A 139 10.18 -15.75 -5.87
C VAL A 139 9.08 -16.48 -5.09
N ASP A 140 9.38 -17.03 -3.91
CA ASP A 140 8.38 -17.73 -3.09
C ASP A 140 7.39 -16.76 -2.44
N ILE A 141 7.82 -15.53 -2.14
CA ILE A 141 6.94 -14.44 -1.72
C ILE A 141 5.99 -14.05 -2.85
N VAL A 142 6.51 -13.88 -4.06
CA VAL A 142 5.71 -13.56 -5.27
C VAL A 142 4.67 -14.65 -5.55
N LYS A 143 5.06 -15.92 -5.45
CA LYS A 143 4.15 -17.07 -5.60
C LYS A 143 3.09 -17.11 -4.50
N THR A 144 3.48 -16.84 -3.25
CA THR A 144 2.55 -16.84 -2.11
C THR A 144 1.52 -15.73 -2.26
N PHE A 145 1.94 -14.52 -2.61
CA PHE A 145 1.05 -13.40 -2.91
C PHE A 145 0.03 -13.75 -3.99
N ASN A 146 0.49 -14.38 -5.08
CA ASN A 146 -0.36 -14.79 -6.19
C ASN A 146 -1.47 -15.77 -5.81
N LYS A 147 -1.21 -16.63 -4.82
CA LYS A 147 -2.19 -17.60 -4.31
C LYS A 147 -3.21 -17.01 -3.33
N LEU A 148 -3.04 -15.75 -2.89
CA LEU A 148 -3.98 -15.13 -1.97
C LEU A 148 -5.39 -15.03 -2.59
N PRO A 149 -6.46 -15.31 -1.82
CA PRO A 149 -7.83 -15.38 -2.32
C PRO A 149 -8.49 -14.00 -2.54
N TYR A 150 -7.69 -12.94 -2.74
CA TYR A 150 -8.21 -11.62 -3.12
C TYR A 150 -8.42 -11.54 -4.64
N LYS A 151 -9.64 -11.21 -5.06
CA LYS A 151 -9.97 -10.91 -6.48
C LYS A 151 -9.15 -9.72 -6.98
N ASN A 152 -9.08 -8.67 -6.17
CA ASN A 152 -8.39 -7.43 -6.49
C ASN A 152 -7.06 -7.34 -5.74
N LYS A 153 -5.99 -7.86 -6.33
CA LYS A 153 -4.63 -7.76 -5.79
C LYS A 153 -3.61 -7.43 -6.88
N VAL A 154 -2.60 -6.64 -6.54
CA VAL A 154 -1.49 -6.30 -7.43
C VAL A 154 -0.20 -6.17 -6.63
N MET A 155 0.90 -6.67 -7.20
CA MET A 155 2.25 -6.53 -6.68
C MET A 155 3.09 -5.69 -7.65
N PHE A 156 3.61 -4.57 -7.18
CA PHE A 156 4.47 -3.69 -7.95
C PHE A 156 5.93 -4.13 -7.83
N THR A 157 6.62 -4.18 -8.97
CA THR A 157 7.96 -4.75 -9.03
C THR A 157 8.92 -3.82 -9.77
N GLY A 158 10.17 -3.79 -9.35
CA GLY A 158 11.27 -3.10 -10.04
C GLY A 158 11.91 -3.96 -11.14
N LYS A 159 11.47 -5.21 -11.28
CA LYS A 159 11.88 -6.16 -12.35
C LYS A 159 10.67 -6.69 -13.09
N ASP A 160 10.88 -7.16 -14.32
CA ASP A 160 9.85 -7.84 -15.09
C ASP A 160 9.56 -9.23 -14.50
N LEU A 161 8.43 -9.33 -13.80
CA LEU A 161 7.89 -10.57 -13.24
C LEU A 161 6.58 -10.97 -13.91
N SER A 162 6.32 -10.52 -15.14
CA SER A 162 5.07 -10.73 -15.90
C SER A 162 4.65 -12.19 -16.09
N ARG A 163 5.60 -13.14 -15.92
CA ARG A 163 5.30 -14.58 -15.84
C ARG A 163 4.40 -14.96 -14.66
N TYR A 164 4.37 -14.14 -13.61
CA TYR A 164 3.49 -14.29 -12.46
C TYR A 164 2.29 -13.36 -12.63
N PRO A 165 1.05 -13.88 -12.54
CA PRO A 165 -0.13 -13.04 -12.55
C PRO A 165 -0.07 -11.96 -11.46
N ASN A 166 -0.94 -10.96 -11.55
CA ASN A 166 -1.06 -9.91 -10.53
C ASN A 166 0.23 -9.13 -10.25
N THR A 167 1.26 -9.21 -11.10
CA THR A 167 2.47 -8.38 -11.00
C THR A 167 2.38 -7.22 -11.98
N PHE A 168 2.95 -6.08 -11.60
CA PHE A 168 3.07 -4.91 -12.47
C PHE A 168 4.48 -4.33 -12.37
N PHE A 169 5.22 -4.45 -13.46
CA PHE A 169 6.58 -3.91 -13.55
C PHE A 169 6.54 -2.39 -13.74
N ILE A 170 7.06 -1.66 -12.76
CA ILE A 170 7.23 -0.21 -12.83
C ILE A 170 8.59 0.09 -13.45
N LYS A 171 8.59 0.80 -14.58
CA LYS A 171 9.81 1.09 -15.34
C LYS A 171 10.52 2.32 -14.78
N GLY A 172 11.86 2.29 -14.77
CA GLY A 172 12.68 3.47 -14.51
C GLY A 172 12.87 3.83 -13.03
N CYS A 173 12.41 3.01 -12.10
CA CYS A 173 12.62 3.18 -10.66
C CYS A 173 13.13 1.89 -9.98
N CYS A 174 13.92 1.09 -10.69
CA CYS A 174 14.58 -0.09 -10.12
C CYS A 174 15.84 0.36 -9.38
N GLU A 175 16.03 -0.12 -8.16
CA GLU A 175 17.17 0.15 -7.29
C GLU A 175 17.57 -1.17 -6.61
N ASP A 176 18.85 -1.53 -6.68
CA ASP A 176 19.39 -2.80 -6.15
C ASP A 176 18.54 -4.04 -6.47
N GLY A 177 17.98 -4.06 -7.69
CA GLY A 177 17.21 -5.18 -8.20
C GLY A 177 15.78 -5.31 -7.65
N HIS A 178 15.25 -4.30 -6.99
CA HIS A 178 13.85 -4.22 -6.58
C HIS A 178 13.32 -2.80 -6.83
N LEU A 179 12.07 -2.54 -6.47
CA LEU A 179 11.44 -1.24 -6.63
C LEU A 179 12.09 -0.23 -5.66
N GLY A 180 12.67 0.85 -6.17
CA GLY A 180 13.22 1.96 -5.38
C GLY A 180 12.13 2.93 -4.92
N GLU A 181 12.43 4.24 -4.86
CA GLU A 181 11.47 5.29 -4.47
C GLU A 181 10.36 5.54 -5.51
N TRP A 182 9.51 4.55 -5.77
CA TRP A 182 8.42 4.63 -6.75
C TRP A 182 7.27 5.59 -6.38
N TRP A 183 7.32 6.16 -5.18
CA TRP A 183 6.50 7.29 -4.74
C TRP A 183 7.08 8.66 -5.08
N SER A 184 8.23 8.71 -5.77
CA SER A 184 8.87 9.92 -6.27
C SER A 184 8.42 10.24 -7.72
N ILE A 185 8.71 11.47 -8.16
CA ILE A 185 8.35 11.96 -9.49
C ILE A 185 9.43 11.54 -10.50
N ASP A 186 9.02 10.89 -11.58
CA ASP A 186 9.85 10.72 -12.76
C ASP A 186 10.11 12.10 -13.40
N GLN A 187 11.37 12.54 -13.33
CA GLN A 187 11.78 13.84 -13.82
C GLN A 187 11.57 14.01 -15.33
N LYS A 188 11.44 12.92 -16.10
CA LYS A 188 11.25 12.96 -17.56
C LYS A 188 9.84 13.38 -17.94
N ASN A 189 8.82 12.87 -17.25
CA ASN A 189 7.41 13.12 -17.60
C ASN A 189 6.64 13.94 -16.54
N GLY A 190 7.18 14.09 -15.34
CA GLY A 190 6.57 14.85 -14.24
C GLY A 190 5.45 14.10 -13.51
N TYR A 191 5.33 12.78 -13.70
CA TYR A 191 4.40 11.89 -13.01
C TYR A 191 5.10 11.07 -11.95
N TYR A 192 4.37 10.65 -10.91
CA TYR A 192 4.91 9.69 -9.95
C TYR A 192 5.06 8.32 -10.61
N PHE A 193 6.08 7.53 -10.24
CA PHE A 193 6.28 6.21 -10.86
C PHE A 193 5.08 5.27 -10.67
N TYR A 194 4.43 5.29 -9.50
CA TYR A 194 3.21 4.50 -9.27
C TYR A 194 2.03 4.87 -10.20
N GLN A 195 2.05 6.06 -10.83
CA GLN A 195 1.04 6.49 -11.81
C GLN A 195 1.21 5.81 -13.18
N GLN A 196 2.24 4.96 -13.37
CA GLN A 196 2.31 4.05 -14.53
C GLN A 196 1.22 2.97 -14.49
N PHE A 197 0.73 2.62 -13.29
CA PHE A 197 -0.37 1.68 -13.13
C PHE A 197 -1.71 2.43 -13.13
N ASP A 198 -2.65 1.98 -13.97
CA ASP A 198 -4.01 2.53 -14.01
C ASP A 198 -4.84 2.04 -12.81
N TYR A 199 -4.52 2.58 -11.63
CA TYR A 199 -5.19 2.23 -10.39
C TYR A 199 -6.66 2.65 -10.37
N VAL A 200 -7.09 3.64 -11.16
CA VAL A 200 -8.52 4.01 -11.24
C VAL A 200 -9.29 2.92 -11.97
N LYS A 201 -8.79 2.44 -13.11
CA LYS A 201 -9.39 1.31 -13.81
C LYS A 201 -9.42 0.07 -12.91
N PHE A 202 -8.34 -0.19 -12.19
CA PHE A 202 -8.27 -1.30 -11.23
C PHE A 202 -9.30 -1.16 -10.10
N LEU A 203 -9.42 0.03 -9.48
CA LEU A 203 -10.36 0.30 -8.40
C LEU A 203 -11.83 0.31 -8.86
N ASN A 204 -12.10 0.54 -10.14
CA ASN A 204 -13.44 0.44 -10.71
C ASN A 204 -13.86 -1.00 -11.04
N GLN A 205 -12.98 -2.00 -10.83
CA GLN A 205 -13.38 -3.40 -10.97
C GLN A 205 -14.42 -3.73 -9.90
N ASN A 206 -15.51 -4.42 -10.27
CA ASN A 206 -16.60 -4.81 -9.36
C ASN A 206 -17.43 -3.63 -8.80
N VAL A 207 -17.64 -2.58 -9.58
CA VAL A 207 -18.64 -1.52 -9.28
C VAL A 207 -20.07 -1.97 -9.67
N GLU A 208 -20.20 -3.06 -10.41
CA GLU A 208 -21.46 -3.56 -10.99
C GLU A 208 -21.85 -4.98 -10.54
N GLU A 209 -21.29 -5.47 -9.42
CA GLU A 209 -21.80 -6.68 -8.73
C GLU A 209 -22.72 -6.30 -7.57
#